data_AF-A0AA97A6Z7-F1
#
_entry.id   AF-A0AA97A6Z7-F1
#
_cell.length_a   1.000
_cell.length_b   1.000
_cell.length_c   1.000
_cell.angle_alpha   90.00
_cell.angle_beta   90.00
_cell.angle_gamma   90.00
#
_symmetry.space_group_name_H-M   'P 1'
#
loop_
_entity.id
_entity.type
_entity.pdbx_description
1 polymer ?
#
loop_
_entity_poly.entity_id
_entity_poly.type
_entity_poly.pdbx_seq_one_letter_code
_entity_poly.pdbx_strand_id
1 'polypeptide(L)'
;MFWMIAEHLMGVKGLASLDEKIPFKFERNIGREDRVRRFLIGSVALIALIFVRRGFIFRYFLGLAALAGLVTAYTKFSPVYALIGENTTKKGKKKNK
;
A
#
# COMPACT_ATOMS: atom_id res chain seq x y z
N MET A 1 -11.57 -13.37 -8.69
CA MET A 1 -10.66 -13.83 -9.76
C MET A 1 -9.26 -14.15 -9.21
N PHE A 2 -8.58 -13.23 -8.51
CA PHE A 2 -7.28 -13.50 -7.88
C PHE A 2 -7.29 -14.70 -6.91
N TRP A 3 -8.36 -14.81 -6.09
CA TRP A 3 -8.49 -15.90 -5.11
C TRP A 3 -8.57 -17.29 -5.72
N MET A 4 -9.27 -17.48 -6.83
CA MET A 4 -9.35 -18.78 -7.51
C MET A 4 -7.98 -19.24 -8.04
N ILE A 5 -7.15 -18.30 -8.50
CA ILE A 5 -5.79 -18.59 -8.99
C ILE A 5 -4.88 -19.00 -7.82
N ALA A 6 -5.01 -18.31 -6.68
CA ALA A 6 -4.26 -18.62 -5.46
C ALA A 6 -4.63 -19.99 -4.85
N GLU A 7 -5.93 -20.33 -4.82
CA GLU A 7 -6.40 -21.65 -4.36
C GLU A 7 -5.86 -22.78 -5.24
N HIS A 8 -5.83 -22.57 -6.56
CA HIS A 8 -5.33 -23.57 -7.50
C HIS A 8 -3.80 -23.75 -7.41
N LEU A 9 -3.05 -22.69 -7.17
CA LEU A 9 -1.58 -22.74 -7.05
C LEU A 9 -1.09 -23.28 -5.70
N MET A 10 -1.78 -23.00 -4.60
CA MET A 10 -1.33 -23.37 -3.26
C MET A 10 -2.04 -24.61 -2.68
N GLY A 11 -3.09 -25.12 -3.34
CA GLY A 11 -3.83 -26.30 -2.87
C GLY A 11 -4.63 -26.10 -1.58
N VAL A 12 -4.66 -24.88 -1.05
CA VAL A 12 -5.40 -24.51 0.17
C VAL A 12 -6.78 -24.02 -0.25
N LYS A 13 -7.82 -24.80 0.06
CA LYS A 13 -9.22 -24.44 -0.18
C LYS A 13 -9.75 -23.52 0.93
N GLY A 14 -10.57 -22.53 0.58
CA GLY A 14 -11.20 -21.64 1.58
C GLY A 14 -10.45 -20.33 1.82
N LEU A 15 -9.62 -19.89 0.87
CA LEU A 15 -9.01 -18.56 0.95
C LEU A 15 -10.05 -17.44 0.87
N ALA A 16 -11.18 -17.70 0.21
CA ALA A 16 -12.30 -16.77 0.15
C ALA A 16 -13.00 -16.55 1.50
N SER A 17 -13.02 -17.55 2.39
CA SER A 17 -13.64 -17.41 3.73
C SER A 17 -12.71 -16.75 4.76
N LEU A 18 -11.41 -16.65 4.46
CA LEU A 18 -10.47 -15.86 5.25
C LEU A 18 -10.72 -14.35 5.07
N ASP A 19 -11.19 -13.92 3.90
CA ASP A 19 -11.53 -12.51 3.63
C ASP A 19 -12.60 -11.98 4.61
N GLU A 20 -13.52 -12.84 5.04
CA GLU A 20 -14.60 -12.50 5.99
C GLU A 20 -14.12 -12.44 7.45
N LYS A 21 -13.06 -13.18 7.81
CA LYS A 21 -12.53 -13.27 9.18
C LYS A 21 -11.39 -12.30 9.49
N ILE A 22 -10.87 -11.57 8.50
CA ILE A 22 -9.78 -10.63 8.73
C ILE A 22 -10.36 -9.35 9.39
N PRO A 23 -9.93 -8.98 10.61
CA PRO A 23 -10.43 -7.78 11.30
C PRO A 23 -9.96 -6.46 10.63
N PHE A 24 -9.12 -6.54 9.60
CA PHE A 24 -8.70 -5.39 8.80
C PHE A 24 -9.72 -5.07 7.72
N LYS A 25 -10.72 -4.26 8.06
CA LYS A 25 -11.55 -3.59 7.06
C LYS A 25 -10.67 -2.58 6.31
N PHE A 26 -10.31 -2.85 5.06
CA PHE A 26 -9.54 -1.94 4.20
C PHE A 26 -10.39 -0.74 3.77
N GLU A 27 -10.73 0.13 4.73
CA GLU A 27 -11.47 1.34 4.45
C GLU A 27 -10.54 2.43 3.93
N ARG A 28 -10.88 3.03 2.78
CA ARG A 28 -10.00 3.99 2.09
C ARG A 28 -9.72 5.21 2.97
N ASN A 29 -8.47 5.33 3.43
CA ASN A 29 -8.01 6.45 4.26
C ASN A 29 -7.02 7.38 3.53
N ILE A 30 -6.61 7.04 2.31
CA ILE A 30 -5.71 7.85 1.47
C ILE A 30 -6.48 8.55 0.34
N GLY A 31 -6.47 9.88 0.37
CA GLY A 31 -6.98 10.76 -0.69
C GLY A 31 -6.15 10.75 -1.97
N ARG A 32 -6.67 11.35 -3.05
CA ARG A 32 -6.04 11.32 -4.39
C ARG A 32 -4.65 11.99 -4.40
N GLU A 33 -4.50 13.15 -3.77
CA GLU A 33 -3.23 13.89 -3.73
C GLU A 33 -2.13 13.10 -3.01
N ASP A 34 -2.47 12.52 -1.87
CA ASP A 34 -1.52 11.76 -1.05
C ASP A 34 -1.14 10.42 -1.70
N ARG A 35 -2.07 9.82 -2.45
CA ARG A 35 -1.77 8.68 -3.32
C ARG A 35 -0.74 9.03 -4.39
N VAL A 36 -0.92 10.16 -5.07
CA VAL A 36 0.00 10.59 -6.13
C VAL A 36 1.39 10.85 -5.55
N ARG A 37 1.48 11.52 -4.39
CA ARG A 37 2.76 11.71 -3.69
C ARG A 37 3.44 10.39 -3.33
N ARG A 38 2.72 9.44 -2.72
CA ARG A 38 3.28 8.12 -2.38
C ARG A 38 3.73 7.33 -3.60
N PHE A 39 2.96 7.39 -4.68
CA PHE A 39 3.32 6.76 -5.95
C PHE A 39 4.60 7.38 -6.52
N LEU A 40 4.68 8.70 -6.61
CA LEU A 40 5.87 9.41 -7.10
C LEU A 40 7.11 9.10 -6.25
N ILE A 41 7.01 9.19 -4.93
CA ILE A 41 8.13 8.89 -4.03
C ILE A 41 8.57 7.43 -4.18
N GLY A 42 7.62 6.49 -4.20
CA GLY A 42 7.91 5.07 -4.37
C GLY A 42 8.57 4.76 -5.72
N SER A 43 8.05 5.31 -6.82
CA SER A 43 8.64 5.16 -8.15
C SER A 43 10.04 5.76 -8.24
N VAL A 44 10.26 6.96 -7.71
CA VAL A 44 11.58 7.60 -7.69
C VAL A 44 12.57 6.78 -6.86
N ALA A 45 12.16 6.27 -5.69
CA ALA A 45 12.99 5.41 -4.86
C ALA A 45 13.34 4.09 -5.57
N LEU A 46 12.38 3.50 -6.30
CA LEU A 46 12.60 2.28 -7.09
C LEU A 46 13.55 2.51 -8.26
N ILE A 47 13.46 3.66 -8.93
CA ILE A 47 14.41 4.04 -9.99
C ILE A 47 15.79 4.31 -9.39
N ALA A 48 15.87 5.01 -8.25
CA ALA A 48 17.12 5.31 -7.56
C ALA A 48 17.89 4.05 -7.16
N LEU A 49 17.19 2.94 -6.86
CA LEU A 49 17.82 1.65 -6.57
C LEU A 49 18.72 1.10 -7.68
N ILE A 50 18.43 1.44 -8.93
CA ILE A 50 19.23 1.05 -10.09
C ILE A 50 20.60 1.76 -10.05
N PHE A 51 20.61 3.01 -9.59
CA PHE A 51 21.81 3.86 -9.57
C PHE A 51 22.58 3.83 -8.24
N VAL A 52 21.95 3.39 -7.15
CA VAL A 52 22.60 3.29 -5.85
C VAL A 52 23.57 2.10 -5.83
N ARG A 53 24.87 2.41 -5.83
CA ARG A 53 25.98 1.44 -5.61
C ARG A 53 26.35 1.23 -4.14
N ARG A 54 25.59 1.82 -3.21
CA ARG A 54 25.81 1.69 -1.76
C ARG A 54 25.46 0.26 -1.31
N GLY A 55 26.02 -0.18 -0.17
CA GLY A 55 25.98 -1.57 0.30
C GLY A 55 24.58 -2.22 0.34
N PHE A 56 24.56 -3.56 0.28
CA PHE A 56 23.36 -4.40 0.13
C PHE A 56 22.23 -4.04 1.10
N ILE A 57 22.57 -3.79 2.36
CA ILE A 57 21.62 -3.46 3.44
C ILE A 57 20.81 -2.19 3.09
N PHE A 58 21.47 -1.14 2.61
CA PHE A 58 20.80 0.11 2.27
C PHE A 58 19.84 -0.05 1.08
N ARG A 59 20.26 -0.82 0.05
CA ARG A 59 19.39 -1.14 -1.10
C ARG A 59 18.17 -1.94 -0.67
N TYR A 60 18.35 -2.90 0.24
CA TYR A 60 17.23 -3.71 0.74
C TYR A 60 16.17 -2.85 1.44
N PHE A 61 16.58 -1.99 2.39
CA PHE A 61 15.65 -1.10 3.09
C PHE A 61 14.99 -0.09 2.17
N LEU A 62 15.75 0.50 1.23
CA LEU A 62 15.20 1.43 0.25
C LEU A 62 14.17 0.74 -0.65
N GLY A 63 14.43 -0.51 -1.06
CA GLY A 63 13.51 -1.31 -1.88
C GLY A 63 12.23 -1.65 -1.14
N LEU A 64 12.35 -2.06 0.12
CA LEU A 64 11.21 -2.37 0.96
C LEU A 64 10.33 -1.12 1.18
N ALA A 65 10.94 0.03 1.45
CA ALA A 65 10.23 1.30 1.61
C ALA A 65 9.52 1.74 0.31
N ALA A 66 10.19 1.61 -0.84
CA ALA A 66 9.61 1.92 -2.15
C ALA A 66 8.38 1.05 -2.45
N LEU A 67 8.50 -0.27 -2.21
CA LEU A 67 7.42 -1.23 -2.41
C LEU A 67 6.23 -0.94 -1.49
N ALA A 68 6.48 -0.71 -0.20
CA ALA A 68 5.44 -0.35 0.75
C ALA A 68 4.71 0.94 0.34
N GLY A 69 5.43 1.95 -0.14
CA GLY A 69 4.85 3.20 -0.67
C GLY A 69 3.95 2.96 -1.89
N LEU A 70 4.38 2.12 -2.83
CA LEU A 70 3.60 1.78 -4.02
C LEU A 70 2.36 0.95 -3.68
N VAL A 71 2.51 -0.04 -2.80
CA VAL A 71 1.39 -0.89 -2.35
C VAL A 71 0.34 -0.05 -1.64
N THR A 72 0.75 0.83 -0.72
CA THR A 72 -0.19 1.74 -0.03
C THR A 72 -0.85 2.74 -0.98
N ALA A 73 -0.13 3.21 -2.01
CA ALA A 73 -0.73 4.01 -3.08
C ALA A 73 -1.79 3.22 -3.88
N TYR A 74 -1.52 1.97 -4.22
CA TYR A 74 -2.42 1.11 -4.98
C TYR A 74 -3.68 0.72 -4.20
N THR A 75 -3.51 0.25 -2.96
CA THR A 75 -4.62 -0.20 -2.09
C THR A 75 -5.47 0.96 -1.56
N LYS A 76 -4.97 2.21 -1.65
CA LYS A 76 -5.64 3.41 -1.14
C LYS A 76 -5.82 3.36 0.39
N PHE A 77 -5.03 2.51 1.04
CA PHE A 77 -5.03 2.25 2.46
C PHE A 77 -3.61 2.35 3.01
N SER A 78 -3.43 3.14 4.06
CA SER A 78 -2.20 3.17 4.86
C SER A 78 -2.51 2.64 6.27
N PRO A 79 -1.87 1.55 6.71
CA PRO A 79 -2.05 1.06 8.09
C PRO A 79 -1.59 2.11 9.11
N VAL A 80 -0.60 2.94 8.78
CA VAL A 80 -0.13 4.03 9.63
C VAL A 80 -1.23 5.07 9.86
N TYR A 81 -1.97 5.44 8.81
CA TYR A 81 -3.10 6.36 8.95
C TYR A 81 -4.28 5.72 9.67
N ALA A 82 -4.49 4.41 9.52
CA ALA A 82 -5.51 3.69 10.28
C ALA A 82 -5.17 3.67 11.79
N LEU A 83 -3.89 3.49 12.14
CA LEU A 83 -3.44 3.52 13.53
C LEU A 83 -3.55 4.90 14.18
N ILE A 84 -3.30 5.96 13.41
CA ILE A 84 -3.35 7.35 13.91
C ILE A 84 -4.78 7.95 13.80
N GLY A 85 -5.72 7.25 13.16
CA GLY A 85 -7.09 7.72 12.94
C GLY A 85 -7.21 8.83 11.88
N GLU A 86 -6.18 9.02 11.06
CA GLU A 86 -6.16 10.04 10.00
C GLU A 86 -6.84 9.53 8.72
N ASN A 87 -7.63 10.39 8.08
CA ASN A 87 -8.29 10.07 6.82
C ASN A 87 -8.20 11.25 5.86
N THR A 88 -7.23 11.18 4.94
CA THR A 88 -6.99 12.24 3.96
C THR A 88 -7.99 12.22 2.81
N THR A 89 -8.81 11.16 2.68
CA THR A 89 -9.91 11.07 1.71
C THR A 89 -11.00 12.12 2.00
N LYS A 90 -11.26 12.44 3.28
CA LYS A 90 -12.34 13.38 3.68
C LYS A 90 -11.90 14.84 3.75
N LYS A 91 -10.59 15.13 3.71
CA LYS A 91 -10.04 16.49 3.88
C LYS A 91 -10.45 17.47 2.76
N GLY A 92 -10.82 16.97 1.58
CA GLY A 92 -11.32 17.78 0.46
C GLY A 92 -12.80 18.22 0.56
N LYS A 93 -13.58 17.77 1.56
CA LYS A 93 -15.00 18.14 1.71
C LYS A 93 -15.29 19.18 2.80
N LYS A 94 -14.28 19.72 3.50
CA LYS A 94 -14.47 20.66 4.64
C LYS A 94 -13.78 22.03 4.46
N LYS A 95 -13.83 22.61 3.26
CA LYS A 95 -13.61 24.06 3.08
C LYS A 95 -14.54 24.60 2.00
N ASN A 96 -15.78 24.83 2.40
CA ASN A 96 -16.74 25.78 1.81
C ASN A 96 -17.96 25.78 2.73
N LYS A 97 -17.89 26.57 3.80
CA LYS A 97 -19.06 27.07 4.49
C LYS A 97 -18.76 28.49 4.94
#